data_AF-A0A846H1W7-F1
#
_entry.id   AF-A0A846H1W7-F1
#
_cell.length_a   1.000
_cell.length_b   1.000
_cell.length_c   1.000
_cell.angle_alpha   90.00
_cell.angle_beta   90.00
_cell.angle_gamma   90.00
#
_symmetry.space_group_name_H-M   'P 1'
#
loop_
_entity.id
_entity.type
_entity.pdbx_description
1 polymer ?
#
loop_
_entity_poly.entity_id
_entity_poly.type
_entity_poly.pdbx_seq_one_letter_code
_entity_poly.pdbx_strand_id
1 'polypeptide(L)'
;MIWQNLLKTTAASLVLSLGFISGGQVLAKTVTYDFQVNRLTGILAGQTFDGYVKFDDSFLTGQGNEYITSSEQGLSLLFNFYGGPYDETNDPLNRTQVSFINGKPKTIYFRGNYDTYPEIPYTFAFSSYSSKDGINFKFVDFSYFFDERPELGVLSGGYGEGKVVFFNSETGDPISVPEPSSVIGICAIAMGLILKRKVNYLEKTTK
;
A
#
# COMPACT_ATOMS: atom_id res chain seq x y z
N MET A 1 -38.13 -19.26 73.49
CA MET A 1 -38.46 -19.67 72.11
C MET A 1 -37.48 -18.98 71.18
N ILE A 2 -36.67 -19.79 70.48
CA ILE A 2 -35.87 -19.52 69.28
C ILE A 2 -34.56 -18.70 69.41
N TRP A 3 -33.47 -19.47 69.28
CA TRP A 3 -32.10 -19.13 68.87
C TRP A 3 -32.01 -18.49 67.48
N GLN A 4 -30.93 -17.73 67.19
CA GLN A 4 -30.00 -18.03 66.09
C GLN A 4 -28.73 -17.13 66.11
N ASN A 5 -27.56 -17.79 66.07
CA ASN A 5 -26.25 -17.23 65.77
C ASN A 5 -26.15 -16.94 64.26
N LEU A 6 -25.51 -15.85 63.84
CA LEU A 6 -25.07 -15.69 62.45
C LEU A 6 -23.56 -15.41 62.38
N LEU A 7 -22.88 -16.33 61.69
CA LEU A 7 -21.45 -16.31 61.37
C LEU A 7 -21.08 -15.08 60.53
N LYS A 8 -19.91 -14.48 60.84
CA LYS A 8 -19.18 -13.62 59.92
C LYS A 8 -18.22 -14.49 59.10
N THR A 9 -18.59 -14.80 57.87
CA THR A 9 -17.70 -15.39 56.87
C THR A 9 -17.25 -14.28 55.91
N THR A 10 -16.02 -13.81 56.08
CA THR A 10 -15.33 -13.01 55.06
C THR A 10 -14.94 -13.91 53.90
N ALA A 11 -15.68 -13.85 52.80
CA ALA A 11 -15.25 -14.40 51.53
C ALA A 11 -14.24 -13.45 50.89
N ALA A 12 -12.98 -13.87 50.80
CA ALA A 12 -11.98 -13.22 49.97
C ALA A 12 -12.26 -13.62 48.51
N SER A 13 -12.76 -12.67 47.70
CA SER A 13 -12.95 -12.88 46.27
C SER A 13 -11.59 -12.86 45.56
N LEU A 14 -11.07 -14.02 45.18
CA LEU A 14 -10.01 -14.14 44.17
C LEU A 14 -10.61 -13.76 42.82
N VAL A 15 -10.34 -12.54 42.34
CA VAL A 15 -10.63 -12.16 40.96
C VAL A 15 -9.56 -12.79 40.07
N LEU A 16 -9.92 -13.87 39.37
CA LEU A 16 -9.15 -14.34 38.23
C LEU A 16 -9.31 -13.30 37.11
N SER A 17 -8.31 -12.44 36.92
CA SER A 17 -8.22 -11.63 35.71
C SER A 17 -7.85 -12.55 34.55
N LEU A 18 -8.85 -12.98 33.78
CA LEU A 18 -8.63 -13.43 32.40
C LEU A 18 -8.08 -12.23 31.63
N GLY A 19 -6.76 -12.20 31.47
CA GLY A 19 -6.11 -11.28 30.54
C GLY A 19 -6.57 -11.64 29.14
N PHE A 20 -7.47 -10.85 28.58
CA PHE A 20 -7.70 -10.85 27.14
C PHE A 20 -6.43 -10.30 26.50
N ILE A 21 -5.63 -11.19 25.90
CA ILE A 21 -4.69 -10.76 24.87
C ILE A 21 -5.60 -10.34 23.71
N SER A 22 -5.95 -9.05 23.63
CA SER A 22 -6.51 -8.54 22.39
C SER A 22 -5.37 -8.58 21.38
N GLY A 23 -5.31 -9.65 20.60
CA GLY A 23 -4.61 -9.63 19.32
C GLY A 23 -5.26 -8.53 18.51
N GLY A 24 -4.63 -7.35 18.46
CA GLY A 24 -5.07 -6.27 17.61
C GLY A 24 -5.06 -6.80 16.18
N GLN A 25 -6.25 -6.98 15.61
CA GLN A 25 -6.37 -7.12 14.17
C GLN A 25 -5.88 -5.79 13.59
N VAL A 26 -4.66 -5.77 13.06
CA VAL A 26 -4.22 -4.69 12.17
C VAL A 26 -5.21 -4.72 11.02
N LEU A 27 -6.07 -3.71 10.95
CA LEU A 27 -6.99 -3.57 9.83
C LEU A 27 -6.14 -3.36 8.59
N ALA A 28 -6.26 -4.31 7.65
CA ALA A 28 -5.82 -4.19 6.27
C ALA A 28 -5.99 -2.74 5.78
N LYS A 29 -4.89 -2.07 5.46
CA LYS A 29 -4.89 -0.72 4.91
C LYS A 29 -4.57 -0.81 3.43
N THR A 30 -5.41 -0.17 2.64
CA THR A 30 -5.09 0.09 1.24
C THR A 30 -3.94 1.08 1.18
N VAL A 31 -2.81 0.64 0.62
CA VAL A 31 -1.60 1.45 0.42
C VAL A 31 -1.46 1.78 -1.06
N THR A 32 -1.06 3.01 -1.35
CA THR A 32 -0.74 3.48 -2.70
C THR A 32 0.69 4.00 -2.72
N TYR A 33 1.49 3.48 -3.65
CA TYR A 33 2.79 4.07 -3.99
C TYR A 33 2.71 4.64 -5.39
N ASP A 34 3.03 5.93 -5.50
CA ASP A 34 3.31 6.53 -6.79
C ASP A 34 4.72 6.14 -7.22
N PHE A 35 4.94 6.11 -8.53
CA PHE A 35 6.27 5.93 -9.07
C PHE A 35 6.46 6.77 -10.32
N GLN A 36 7.72 7.07 -10.61
CA GLN A 36 8.13 7.72 -11.83
C GLN A 36 9.19 6.89 -12.52
N VAL A 37 9.00 6.67 -13.82
CA VAL A 37 10.05 6.26 -14.74
C VAL A 37 10.78 7.51 -15.20
N ASN A 38 12.07 7.61 -14.87
CA ASN A 38 12.92 8.74 -15.22
C ASN A 38 14.30 8.30 -15.68
N ARG A 39 15.17 9.29 -15.96
CA ARG A 39 16.54 9.07 -16.47
C ARG A 39 16.55 8.17 -17.71
N LEU A 40 15.59 8.41 -18.59
CA LEU A 40 15.44 7.64 -19.82
C LEU A 40 16.64 7.87 -20.74
N THR A 41 17.05 6.82 -21.45
CA THR A 41 17.99 6.89 -22.58
C THR A 41 17.24 6.77 -23.90
N GLY A 42 17.93 6.97 -25.04
CA GLY A 42 17.34 6.79 -26.37
C GLY A 42 16.43 7.94 -26.80
N ILE A 43 15.41 7.65 -27.61
CA ILE A 43 14.52 8.67 -28.20
C ILE A 43 13.63 9.37 -27.15
N LEU A 44 13.43 8.77 -25.98
CA LEU A 44 12.70 9.36 -24.86
C LEU A 44 13.62 10.02 -23.82
N ALA A 45 14.89 10.26 -24.14
CA ALA A 45 15.82 10.89 -23.18
C ALA A 45 15.32 12.26 -22.70
N GLY A 46 15.41 12.47 -21.38
CA GLY A 46 14.91 13.69 -20.72
C GLY A 46 13.41 13.71 -20.40
N GLN A 47 12.65 12.71 -20.86
CA GLN A 47 11.24 12.57 -20.49
C GLN A 47 11.06 11.80 -19.17
N THR A 48 9.86 11.92 -18.61
CA THR A 48 9.41 11.18 -17.43
C THR A 48 8.00 10.64 -17.65
N PHE A 49 7.71 9.50 -17.05
CA PHE A 49 6.37 8.89 -17.07
C PHE A 49 5.98 8.47 -15.67
N ASP A 50 4.73 8.73 -15.30
CA ASP A 50 4.25 8.50 -13.93
C ASP A 50 3.21 7.39 -13.91
N GLY A 51 3.13 6.74 -12.75
CA GLY A 51 2.15 5.71 -12.47
C GLY A 51 1.98 5.49 -10.98
N TYR A 52 1.10 4.56 -10.61
CA TYR A 52 0.94 4.14 -9.24
C TYR A 52 0.71 2.63 -9.16
N VAL A 53 0.98 2.10 -7.97
CA VAL A 53 0.56 0.76 -7.55
C VAL A 53 -0.27 0.89 -6.28
N LYS A 54 -1.34 0.11 -6.20
CA LYS A 54 -2.28 0.12 -5.08
C LYS A 54 -2.57 -1.31 -4.65
N PHE A 55 -2.53 -1.58 -3.34
CA PHE A 55 -2.73 -2.92 -2.80
C PHE A 55 -3.18 -2.89 -1.34
N ASP A 56 -3.64 -4.02 -0.83
CA ASP A 56 -3.92 -4.26 0.59
C ASP A 56 -2.63 -4.72 1.29
N ASP A 57 -2.20 -4.00 2.32
CA ASP A 57 -0.96 -4.31 3.04
C ASP A 57 -1.06 -5.49 4.01
N SER A 58 -2.24 -6.08 4.22
CA SER A 58 -2.41 -7.25 5.10
C SER A 58 -1.64 -8.50 4.64
N PHE A 59 -1.21 -8.52 3.39
CA PHE A 59 -0.36 -9.56 2.81
C PHE A 59 1.14 -9.34 3.06
N LEU A 60 1.53 -8.20 3.64
CA LEU A 60 2.92 -7.86 3.94
C LEU A 60 3.18 -7.90 5.45
N THR A 61 4.33 -8.46 5.81
CA THR A 61 4.92 -8.42 7.14
C THR A 61 5.84 -7.21 7.32
N GLY A 62 6.29 -6.59 6.22
CA GLY A 62 7.25 -5.50 6.22
C GLY A 62 8.69 -5.96 6.43
N GLN A 63 8.98 -7.26 6.29
CA GLN A 63 10.28 -7.85 6.57
C GLN A 63 10.78 -8.72 5.41
N GLY A 64 12.08 -8.62 5.11
CA GLY A 64 12.69 -9.45 4.07
C GLY A 64 12.18 -9.13 2.67
N ASN A 65 12.17 -10.13 1.79
CA ASN A 65 11.67 -10.01 0.43
C ASN A 65 10.22 -10.48 0.36
N GLU A 66 9.33 -9.63 -0.14
CA GLU A 66 7.89 -9.90 -0.21
C GLU A 66 7.34 -9.48 -1.58
N TYR A 67 6.18 -10.04 -1.96
CA TYR A 67 5.56 -9.76 -3.25
C TYR A 67 4.04 -9.62 -3.10
N ILE A 68 3.48 -8.65 -3.81
CA ILE A 68 2.04 -8.53 -4.05
C ILE A 68 1.81 -8.73 -5.55
N THR A 69 0.84 -9.57 -5.90
CA THR A 69 0.44 -9.89 -7.28
C THR A 69 -0.98 -9.43 -7.59
N SER A 70 -1.26 -9.16 -8.87
CA SER A 70 -2.62 -8.85 -9.34
C SER A 70 -3.53 -10.07 -9.30
N SER A 71 -2.96 -11.28 -9.44
CA SER A 71 -3.72 -12.52 -9.52
C SER A 71 -4.29 -13.00 -8.19
N GLU A 72 -3.63 -12.68 -7.07
CA GLU A 72 -3.98 -13.25 -5.75
C GLU A 72 -4.25 -12.21 -4.68
N GLN A 73 -3.62 -11.03 -4.76
CA GLN A 73 -3.52 -10.10 -3.63
C GLN A 73 -4.06 -8.70 -3.96
N GLY A 74 -4.85 -8.59 -5.03
CA GLY A 74 -5.57 -7.36 -5.37
C GLY A 74 -4.66 -6.18 -5.72
N LEU A 75 -3.48 -6.43 -6.27
CA LEU A 75 -2.63 -5.38 -6.82
C LEU A 75 -3.33 -4.71 -8.01
N SER A 76 -3.51 -3.40 -7.94
CA SER A 76 -3.85 -2.55 -9.08
C SER A 76 -2.63 -1.75 -9.53
N LEU A 77 -2.39 -1.71 -10.84
CA LEU A 77 -1.36 -0.92 -11.49
C LEU A 77 -2.01 0.14 -12.38
N LEU A 78 -1.46 1.34 -12.39
CA LEU A 78 -1.66 2.28 -13.49
C LEU A 78 -0.33 2.85 -13.91
N PHE A 79 -0.04 2.84 -15.21
CA PHE A 79 1.16 3.47 -15.76
C PHE A 79 0.81 4.24 -17.02
N ASN A 80 1.06 5.55 -17.01
CA ASN A 80 0.82 6.39 -18.16
C ASN A 80 2.06 6.39 -19.04
N PHE A 81 2.04 5.63 -20.13
CA PHE A 81 3.18 5.50 -21.04
C PHE A 81 2.76 5.79 -22.47
N TYR A 82 3.54 6.62 -23.15
CA TYR A 82 3.43 6.97 -24.57
C TYR A 82 2.05 6.72 -25.23
N GLY A 83 1.09 7.62 -25.04
CA GLY A 83 -0.20 7.56 -25.74
C GLY A 83 -1.29 6.71 -25.09
N GLY A 84 -1.06 6.12 -23.91
CA GLY A 84 -2.15 5.47 -23.18
C GLY A 84 -1.85 5.12 -21.71
N PRO A 85 -2.91 4.95 -20.91
CA PRO A 85 -2.80 4.27 -19.62
C PRO A 85 -2.63 2.77 -19.84
N TYR A 86 -1.81 2.16 -19.00
CA TYR A 86 -1.62 0.72 -18.90
C TYR A 86 -1.96 0.26 -17.50
N ASP A 87 -2.71 -0.82 -17.40
CA ASP A 87 -3.09 -1.45 -16.14
C ASP A 87 -2.81 -2.97 -16.18
N GLU A 88 -3.08 -3.66 -15.08
CA GLU A 88 -2.84 -5.09 -14.96
C GLU A 88 -3.56 -5.94 -16.01
N THR A 89 -4.65 -5.45 -16.62
CA THR A 89 -5.39 -6.19 -17.66
C THR A 89 -4.62 -6.25 -18.98
N ASN A 90 -3.61 -5.40 -19.15
CA ASN A 90 -2.72 -5.42 -20.29
C ASN A 90 -1.58 -6.45 -20.17
N ASP A 91 -1.45 -7.19 -19.06
CA ASP A 91 -0.60 -8.39 -18.96
C ASP A 91 -1.47 -9.65 -19.14
N PRO A 92 -1.50 -10.26 -20.34
CA PRO A 92 -2.40 -11.38 -20.62
C PRO A 92 -2.05 -12.65 -19.83
N LEU A 93 -0.87 -12.70 -19.20
CA LEU A 93 -0.46 -13.80 -18.35
C LEU A 93 -0.75 -13.53 -16.86
N ASN A 94 -1.32 -12.37 -16.52
CA ASN A 94 -1.67 -11.98 -15.15
C ASN A 94 -0.52 -12.16 -14.15
N ARG A 95 0.68 -11.73 -14.54
CA ARG A 95 1.91 -11.82 -13.74
C ARG A 95 2.29 -10.49 -13.11
N THR A 96 1.43 -9.47 -13.22
CA THR A 96 1.70 -8.15 -12.66
C THR A 96 1.98 -8.28 -11.17
N GLN A 97 3.15 -7.80 -10.74
CA GLN A 97 3.56 -7.88 -9.33
C GLN A 97 4.46 -6.72 -8.93
N VAL A 98 4.49 -6.44 -7.63
CA VAL A 98 5.44 -5.51 -7.00
C VAL A 98 6.23 -6.26 -5.95
N SER A 99 7.55 -6.11 -5.98
CA SER A 99 8.44 -6.64 -4.95
C SER A 99 8.73 -5.60 -3.88
N PHE A 100 8.89 -6.07 -2.64
CA PHE A 100 9.22 -5.26 -1.48
C PHE A 100 10.47 -5.82 -0.81
N ILE A 101 11.31 -4.92 -0.28
CA ILE A 101 12.43 -5.26 0.60
C ILE A 101 12.26 -4.49 1.89
N ASN A 102 12.03 -5.19 3.00
CA ASN A 102 11.81 -4.63 4.33
C ASN A 102 10.72 -3.53 4.30
N GLY A 103 9.56 -3.88 3.73
CA GLY A 103 8.38 -3.01 3.64
C GLY A 103 8.47 -1.86 2.62
N LYS A 104 9.58 -1.76 1.86
CA LYS A 104 9.75 -0.72 0.84
C LYS A 104 9.62 -1.30 -0.57
N PRO A 105 8.81 -0.70 -1.46
CA PRO A 105 8.70 -1.17 -2.83
C PRO A 105 10.05 -1.06 -3.53
N LYS A 106 10.39 -2.09 -4.30
CA LYS A 106 11.70 -2.21 -4.93
C LYS A 106 11.62 -2.32 -6.45
N THR A 107 10.77 -3.21 -6.96
CA THR A 107 10.60 -3.39 -8.41
C THR A 107 9.15 -3.66 -8.77
N ILE A 108 8.79 -3.31 -10.01
CA ILE A 108 7.53 -3.71 -10.66
C ILE A 108 7.88 -4.78 -11.68
N TYR A 109 7.06 -5.81 -11.80
CA TYR A 109 7.09 -6.70 -12.95
C TYR A 109 5.79 -6.50 -13.73
N PHE A 110 5.93 -6.01 -14.95
CA PHE A 110 4.83 -5.77 -15.88
C PHE A 110 5.41 -5.61 -17.29
N ARG A 111 4.73 -6.12 -18.31
CA ARG A 111 5.13 -5.99 -19.71
C ARG A 111 3.96 -5.44 -20.53
N GLY A 112 4.15 -4.27 -21.13
CA GLY A 112 3.14 -3.62 -21.96
C GLY A 112 3.33 -3.92 -23.44
N ASN A 113 2.22 -4.23 -24.11
CA ASN A 113 2.10 -4.49 -25.56
C ASN A 113 2.96 -5.63 -26.11
N TYR A 114 3.50 -6.50 -25.25
CA TYR A 114 4.40 -7.55 -25.71
C TYR A 114 3.70 -8.56 -26.65
N ASP A 115 2.44 -8.88 -26.37
CA ASP A 115 1.66 -9.85 -27.14
C ASP A 115 0.82 -9.22 -28.26
N THR A 116 0.64 -7.90 -28.25
CA THR A 116 -0.01 -7.12 -29.33
C THR A 116 1.01 -6.52 -30.30
N TYR A 117 2.30 -6.69 -30.03
CA TYR A 117 3.35 -6.38 -30.96
C TYR A 117 3.29 -7.32 -32.18
N PRO A 118 3.34 -6.81 -33.42
CA PRO A 118 3.77 -5.47 -33.82
C PRO A 118 2.65 -4.48 -34.19
N GLU A 119 1.39 -4.74 -33.82
CA GLU A 119 0.26 -3.85 -34.17
C GLU A 119 0.39 -2.47 -33.52
N ILE A 120 0.93 -2.44 -32.30
CA ILE A 120 1.33 -1.22 -31.61
C ILE A 120 2.84 -1.02 -31.84
N PRO A 121 3.29 0.17 -32.27
CA PRO A 121 4.67 0.39 -32.72
C PRO A 121 5.68 0.46 -31.58
N TYR A 122 5.32 0.02 -30.37
CA TYR A 122 6.22 -0.01 -29.23
C TYR A 122 5.83 -1.08 -28.20
N THR A 123 6.85 -1.54 -27.48
CA THR A 123 6.71 -2.39 -26.29
C THR A 123 7.51 -1.80 -25.13
N PHE A 124 7.15 -2.18 -23.91
CA PHE A 124 7.94 -1.84 -22.73
C PHE A 124 7.84 -2.91 -21.65
N ALA A 125 8.80 -2.91 -20.74
CA ALA A 125 8.85 -3.84 -19.62
C ALA A 125 9.49 -3.20 -18.39
N PHE A 126 8.94 -3.51 -17.22
CA PHE A 126 9.59 -3.30 -15.94
C PHE A 126 10.39 -4.55 -15.53
N SER A 127 11.43 -4.37 -14.72
CA SER A 127 12.33 -5.44 -14.26
C SER A 127 12.87 -6.31 -15.40
N SER A 128 13.51 -5.67 -16.37
CA SER A 128 14.01 -6.32 -17.58
C SER A 128 15.52 -6.58 -17.51
N TYR A 129 16.02 -7.30 -18.51
CA TYR A 129 17.45 -7.43 -18.77
C TYR A 129 17.78 -6.72 -20.08
N SER A 130 18.88 -5.98 -20.08
CA SER A 130 19.43 -5.31 -21.25
C SER A 130 20.82 -5.84 -21.54
N SER A 131 21.15 -5.96 -22.82
CA SER A 131 22.49 -6.28 -23.28
C SER A 131 22.83 -5.48 -24.54
N LYS A 132 24.03 -4.91 -24.59
CA LYS A 132 24.54 -4.21 -25.78
C LYS A 132 25.19 -5.14 -26.80
N ASP A 133 25.73 -6.26 -26.32
CA ASP A 133 26.51 -7.22 -27.10
C ASP A 133 25.84 -8.60 -27.21
N GLY A 134 24.67 -8.77 -26.59
CA GLY A 134 23.93 -10.03 -26.53
C GLY A 134 24.53 -11.06 -25.56
N ILE A 135 25.60 -10.72 -24.85
CA ILE A 135 26.36 -11.65 -23.98
C ILE A 135 26.32 -11.16 -22.54
N ASN A 136 26.57 -9.86 -22.33
CA ASN A 136 26.60 -9.25 -21.02
C ASN A 136 25.24 -8.63 -20.71
N PHE A 137 24.47 -9.31 -19.86
CA PHE A 137 23.16 -8.86 -19.42
C PHE A 137 23.28 -8.07 -18.12
N LYS A 138 22.65 -6.90 -18.08
CA LYS A 138 22.45 -6.12 -16.86
C LYS A 138 20.97 -6.03 -16.56
N PHE A 139 20.63 -6.02 -15.28
CA PHE A 139 19.28 -5.73 -14.83
C PHE A 139 18.98 -4.24 -15.05
N VAL A 140 17.78 -3.94 -15.53
CA VAL A 140 17.27 -2.57 -15.71
C VAL A 140 15.85 -2.47 -15.16
N ASP A 141 15.55 -1.36 -14.48
CA ASP A 141 14.24 -1.18 -13.83
C ASP A 141 13.13 -1.04 -14.88
N PHE A 142 13.42 -0.36 -15.99
CA PHE A 142 12.51 -0.14 -17.10
C PHE A 142 13.25 -0.21 -18.44
N SER A 143 12.62 -0.78 -19.46
CA SER A 143 13.10 -0.75 -20.85
C SER A 143 11.94 -0.58 -21.81
N TYR A 144 12.19 0.08 -22.94
CA TYR A 144 11.22 0.25 -24.02
C TYR A 144 11.87 0.05 -25.37
N PHE A 145 11.04 -0.28 -26.37
CA PHE A 145 11.43 -0.43 -27.75
C PHE A 145 10.36 0.16 -28.65
N PHE A 146 10.74 0.99 -29.62
CA PHE A 146 9.90 1.51 -30.70
C PHE A 146 10.38 0.95 -32.03
N ASP A 147 9.42 0.48 -32.84
CA ASP A 147 9.68 0.21 -34.24
C ASP A 147 9.70 1.50 -35.05
N GLU A 148 10.52 1.50 -36.09
CA GLU A 148 10.41 2.52 -37.13
C GLU A 148 9.10 2.31 -37.90
N ARG A 149 8.20 3.28 -37.78
CA ARG A 149 6.86 3.25 -38.37
C ARG A 149 6.58 4.61 -38.99
N PRO A 150 7.16 4.89 -40.18
CA PRO A 150 6.99 6.18 -40.85
C PRO A 150 5.52 6.52 -41.13
N GLU A 151 4.68 5.50 -41.32
CA GLU A 151 3.22 5.60 -41.48
C GLU A 151 2.50 6.12 -40.21
N LEU A 152 3.13 5.99 -39.04
CA LEU A 152 2.65 6.52 -37.76
C LEU A 152 3.49 7.72 -37.28
N GLY A 153 4.35 8.27 -38.14
CA GLY A 153 5.25 9.39 -37.81
C GLY A 153 6.44 9.00 -36.92
N VAL A 154 6.68 7.71 -36.68
CA VAL A 154 7.87 7.22 -35.95
C VAL A 154 8.99 7.01 -36.96
N LEU A 155 9.74 8.07 -37.23
CA LEU A 155 10.76 8.12 -38.29
C LEU A 155 12.09 7.44 -37.93
N SER A 156 12.21 6.95 -36.69
CA SER A 156 13.37 6.19 -36.25
C SER A 156 12.96 5.29 -35.10
N GLY A 157 13.11 3.98 -35.30
CA GLY A 157 12.98 3.01 -34.22
C GLY A 157 14.03 3.25 -33.15
N GLY A 158 13.75 2.87 -31.91
CA GLY A 158 14.60 3.23 -30.80
C GLY A 158 14.42 2.32 -29.61
N TYR A 159 15.55 1.93 -29.01
CA TYR A 159 15.58 1.28 -27.72
C TYR A 159 16.01 2.27 -26.64
N GLY A 160 15.45 2.13 -25.45
CA GLY A 160 15.95 2.83 -24.29
C GLY A 160 15.63 2.15 -22.98
N GLU A 161 16.31 2.62 -21.95
CA GLU A 161 16.20 2.15 -20.57
C GLU A 161 15.78 3.31 -19.68
N GLY A 162 15.24 3.01 -18.50
CA GLY A 162 14.88 3.97 -17.49
C GLY A 162 15.08 3.44 -16.09
N LYS A 163 15.00 4.36 -15.12
CA LYS A 163 14.99 4.07 -13.69
C LYS A 163 13.58 4.24 -13.15
N VAL A 164 13.16 3.32 -12.28
CA VAL A 164 11.89 3.44 -11.55
C VAL A 164 12.16 3.98 -10.16
N VAL A 165 11.49 5.06 -9.79
CA VAL A 165 11.61 5.68 -8.47
C VAL A 165 10.24 5.72 -7.81
N PHE A 166 10.08 4.97 -6.72
CA PHE A 166 8.88 5.01 -5.90
C PHE A 166 8.91 6.18 -4.92
N PHE A 167 7.74 6.73 -4.66
CA PHE A 167 7.50 7.68 -3.59
C PHE A 167 6.11 7.41 -3.00
N ASN A 168 5.99 7.60 -1.68
CA ASN A 168 4.70 7.41 -1.02
C ASN A 168 3.79 8.58 -1.41
N SER A 169 2.57 8.29 -1.84
CA SER A 169 1.55 9.31 -2.17
C SER A 169 1.08 10.05 -0.92
N GLU A 170 1.39 9.53 0.27
CA GLU A 170 1.04 10.10 1.58
C GLU A 170 1.91 11.32 1.98
N THR A 171 1.78 12.42 1.25
CA THR A 171 1.74 13.77 1.88
C THR A 171 0.35 14.10 2.43
N GLY A 172 -0.29 13.10 3.04
CA GLY A 172 -1.06 13.33 4.26
C GLY A 172 -0.37 12.48 5.30
N ASP A 173 0.27 13.10 6.29
CA ASP A 173 0.81 12.41 7.46
C ASP A 173 -0.16 11.30 7.87
N PRO A 174 0.31 10.14 8.33
CA PRO A 174 -0.57 9.22 9.02
C PRO A 174 -1.19 10.02 10.17
N ILE A 175 -2.44 10.46 10.01
CA ILE A 175 -3.26 10.86 11.13
C ILE A 175 -3.27 9.61 11.98
N SER A 176 -2.52 9.66 13.08
CA SER A 176 -2.64 8.76 14.20
C SER A 176 -4.11 8.80 14.58
N VAL A 177 -4.91 7.92 13.98
CA VAL A 177 -6.29 7.72 14.36
C VAL A 177 -6.20 7.27 15.81
N PRO A 178 -6.74 8.04 16.78
CA PRO A 178 -6.72 7.63 18.16
C PRO A 178 -7.37 6.25 18.22
N GLU A 179 -6.68 5.29 18.83
CA GLU A 179 -7.20 3.94 19.00
C GLU A 179 -8.65 4.01 19.54
N PRO A 180 -9.53 3.04 19.24
CA PRO A 180 -10.90 3.02 19.79
C PRO A 180 -10.94 3.21 21.32
N SER A 181 -9.88 2.81 22.02
CA SER A 181 -9.63 3.04 23.45
C SER A 181 -9.48 4.54 23.82
N SER A 182 -8.91 5.34 22.94
CA SER A 182 -8.72 6.80 23.10
C SER A 182 -10.02 7.58 22.89
N VAL A 183 -10.87 7.16 21.95
CA VAL A 183 -12.19 7.79 21.73
C VAL A 183 -13.16 7.47 22.88
N ILE A 184 -13.14 6.25 23.40
CA ILE A 184 -13.93 5.88 24.57
C ILE A 184 -13.41 6.59 25.84
N GLY A 185 -12.09 6.75 25.98
CA GLY A 185 -11.49 7.49 27.10
C GLY A 185 -11.91 8.97 27.14
N ILE A 186 -11.93 9.66 25.99
CA ILE A 186 -12.37 11.05 25.90
C ILE A 186 -13.88 11.18 26.19
N CYS A 187 -14.70 10.25 25.68
CA CYS A 187 -16.14 10.23 25.96
C CYS A 187 -16.45 9.95 27.45
N ALA A 188 -15.69 9.07 28.11
CA ALA A 188 -15.85 8.76 29.53
C ALA A 188 -15.43 9.94 30.43
N ILE A 189 -14.36 10.66 30.09
CA ILE A 189 -13.93 11.86 30.83
C ILE A 189 -14.94 13.00 30.65
N ALA A 190 -15.44 13.21 29.43
CA ALA A 190 -16.45 14.23 29.15
C ALA A 190 -17.77 13.95 29.90
N MET A 191 -18.26 12.70 29.90
CA MET A 191 -19.46 12.33 30.65
C MET A 191 -19.25 12.42 32.17
N GLY A 192 -18.08 12.05 32.69
CA GLY A 192 -17.74 12.20 34.12
C GLY A 192 -17.76 13.65 34.59
N LEU A 193 -17.23 14.58 33.80
CA LEU A 193 -17.23 16.02 34.12
C LEU A 193 -18.64 16.64 34.04
N ILE A 194 -19.47 16.21 33.09
CA ILE A 194 -20.86 16.68 32.95
C ILE A 194 -21.72 16.18 34.13
N LEU A 195 -21.55 14.93 34.55
CA LEU A 195 -22.27 14.37 35.70
C LEU A 195 -21.87 15.06 37.02
N LYS A 196 -20.58 15.35 37.22
CA LYS A 196 -20.09 16.04 38.42
C LYS A 196 -20.61 17.49 38.53
N ARG A 197 -20.82 18.18 37.40
CA ARG A 197 -21.44 19.51 37.39
C ARG A 197 -22.93 19.47 37.74
N LYS A 198 -23.66 18.43 37.33
CA LYS A 198 -25.10 18.31 37.60
C LYS A 198 -25.39 18.05 39.08
N VAL A 199 -24.56 17.24 39.76
CA VAL A 199 -24.68 16.97 41.20
C VAL A 199 -24.47 18.24 42.02
N ASN A 200 -23.42 19.02 41.72
CA ASN A 200 -23.13 20.27 42.43
C ASN A 200 -24.18 21.38 42.20
N TYR A 201 -24.92 21.34 41.09
CA TYR A 201 -26.00 22.31 40.83
C TYR A 201 -27.25 21.99 41.66
N LEU A 202 -27.60 20.71 41.80
CA LEU A 202 -28.78 20.28 42.58
C LEU A 202 -28.60 20.50 44.09
N GLU A 203 -27.39 20.31 44.63
CA GLU A 203 -27.11 20.60 46.04
C GLU A 203 -27.20 22.09 46.40
N LYS A 204 -26.96 23.00 45.44
CA LYS A 204 -27.08 24.45 45.67
C LYS A 204 -28.51 24.98 45.59
N THR A 205 -29.43 24.26 44.97
CA THR A 205 -30.85 24.67 44.85
C THR A 205 -31.76 24.10 45.93
N THR A 206 -31.22 23.34 46.89
CA THR A 206 -31.98 22.72 47.99
C THR A 206 -31.58 23.29 49.37
N LYS A 207 -31.13 24.56 49.39
CA LYS A 207 -30.97 25.35 50.61
C LYS A 207 -31.69 26.67 50.48
#